data_AF-A0A326RRM2-F1
#
_entry.id   AF-A0A326RRM2-F1
#
_cell.length_a   1.000
_cell.length_b   1.000
_cell.length_c   1.000
_cell.angle_alpha   90.00
_cell.angle_beta   90.00
_cell.angle_gamma   90.00
#
_symmetry.space_group_name_H-M   'P 1'
#
loop_
_entity.id
_entity.type
_entity.pdbx_description
1 polymer ?
#
loop_
_entity_poly.entity_id
_entity_poly.type
_entity_poly.pdbx_seq_one_letter_code
_entity_poly.pdbx_strand_id
1 'polypeptide(L)' 'MGKGDLKSKKGKISRGTFGASRPRKKANKLARKIKLNQQKS' A
#
# COMPACT_ATOMS: atom_id res chain seq x y z
N MET A 1 -0.38 -8.57 -12.95
CA MET A 1 -0.93 -7.19 -13.05
C MET A 1 0.13 -6.24 -13.62
N GLY A 2 -0.18 -5.56 -14.72
CA GLY A 2 0.77 -4.72 -15.48
C GLY A 2 0.81 -3.25 -15.04
N LYS A 3 1.50 -2.40 -15.84
CA LYS A 3 1.57 -0.94 -15.58
C LYS A 3 0.25 -0.21 -15.85
N GLY A 4 -0.62 -0.77 -16.70
CA GLY A 4 -1.94 -0.20 -17.00
C GLY A 4 -3.01 -0.46 -15.92
N ASP A 5 -2.75 -1.38 -14.99
CA ASP A 5 -3.72 -1.73 -13.96
C ASP A 5 -3.74 -0.69 -12.83
N LEU A 6 -4.83 0.08 -12.81
CA LEU A 6 -5.08 1.19 -11.88
C LEU A 6 -5.11 0.80 -10.41
N LYS A 7 -5.48 -0.44 -10.08
CA LYS A 7 -5.62 -0.90 -8.69
C LYS A 7 -4.31 -1.50 -8.18
N SER A 8 -3.50 -2.04 -9.07
CA SER A 8 -2.23 -2.67 -8.69
C SER A 8 -1.18 -1.68 -8.17
N LYS A 9 -0.27 -2.17 -7.32
CA LYS A 9 0.91 -1.40 -6.89
C LYS A 9 1.75 -0.92 -8.08
N LYS A 10 1.90 -1.74 -9.13
CA LYS A 10 2.72 -1.44 -10.31
C LYS A 10 2.12 -0.31 -11.16
N GLY A 11 0.81 -0.31 -11.37
CA GLY A 11 0.14 0.80 -12.06
C GLY A 11 0.08 2.07 -11.24
N LYS A 12 -0.14 1.99 -9.92
CA LYS A 12 -0.01 3.15 -9.02
C LYS A 12 1.39 3.76 -9.02
N ILE A 13 2.46 2.94 -9.12
CA ILE A 13 3.84 3.42 -9.30
C ILE A 13 3.98 4.14 -10.64
N SER A 14 3.56 3.49 -11.74
CA SER A 14 3.69 4.04 -13.10
C SER A 14 2.95 5.36 -13.28
N ARG A 15 1.82 5.56 -12.60
CA ARG A 15 1.00 6.78 -12.67
C ARG A 15 1.37 7.83 -11.61
N GLY A 16 2.27 7.51 -10.67
CA GLY A 16 2.63 8.42 -9.59
C GLY A 16 1.55 8.60 -8.51
N THR A 17 0.50 7.79 -8.48
CA THR A 17 -0.61 7.92 -7.52
C THR A 17 -0.47 6.99 -6.30
N PHE A 18 -1.24 7.26 -5.23
CA PHE A 18 -1.29 6.44 -4.02
C PHE A 18 -2.67 5.77 -3.88
N GLY A 19 -2.75 4.76 -3.03
CA GLY A 19 -3.99 4.02 -2.72
C GLY A 19 -3.72 2.86 -1.77
N ALA A 20 -4.73 2.01 -1.53
CA ALA A 20 -4.59 0.87 -0.63
C ALA A 20 -3.39 -0.03 -0.97
N SER A 21 -3.17 -0.32 -2.26
CA SER A 21 -2.05 -1.16 -2.74
C SER A 21 -0.70 -0.43 -2.83
N ARG A 22 -0.67 0.92 -2.72
CA ARG A 22 0.55 1.75 -2.68
C ARG A 22 0.36 2.92 -1.71
N PRO A 23 0.38 2.68 -0.38
CA PRO A 23 0.15 3.71 0.62
C PRO A 23 1.35 4.65 0.76
N ARG A 24 1.11 5.88 1.25
CA ARG A 24 2.18 6.81 1.64
C ARG A 24 2.91 6.29 2.88
N LYS A 25 4.19 6.65 3.06
CA LYS A 25 5.02 6.23 4.24
C LYS A 25 4.29 6.42 5.58
N LYS A 26 3.55 7.53 5.75
CA LYS A 26 2.75 7.80 6.96
C LYS A 26 1.64 6.77 7.19
N ALA A 27 0.91 6.39 6.13
CA ALA A 27 -0.13 5.36 6.20
C ALA A 27 0.46 3.95 6.42
N ASN A 28 1.66 3.68 5.91
CA ASN A 28 2.39 2.45 6.20
C ASN A 28 2.76 2.30 7.68
N LYS A 29 2.98 3.41 8.41
CA LYS A 29 3.27 3.35 9.85
C LYS A 29 2.06 2.86 10.65
N LEU A 30 0.84 3.30 10.29
CA LEU A 30 -0.41 2.82 10.87
C LEU A 30 -0.69 1.37 10.51
N ALA A 31 -0.58 1.01 9.23
CA ALA A 31 -0.77 -0.38 8.79
C ALA A 31 0.24 -1.34 9.43
N ARG A 32 1.51 -0.93 9.56
CA ARG A 32 2.54 -1.72 10.26
C ARG A 32 2.23 -1.88 11.75
N LYS A 33 1.77 -0.82 12.42
CA LYS A 33 1.36 -0.89 13.83
C LYS A 33 0.20 -1.87 14.03
N ILE A 34 -0.85 -1.79 13.21
CA ILE A 34 -2.01 -2.68 13.28
C ILE A 34 -1.58 -4.13 13.05
N LYS A 35 -0.77 -4.40 12.01
CA LYS A 35 -0.27 -5.75 11.72
C LYS A 35 0.60 -6.32 12.84
N LEU A 36 1.48 -5.52 13.43
CA LEU A 36 2.31 -5.93 14.58
C LEU A 36 1.49 -6.20 15.84
N ASN A 37 0.38 -5.47 16.04
CA ASN A 37 -0.50 -5.67 17.19
C ASN A 37 -1.34 -6.96 17.06
N GLN A 38 -1.73 -7.33 15.84
CA GLN A 38 -2.49 -8.55 15.55
C GLN A 38 -1.66 -9.85 15.64
N GLN A 39 -0.32 -9.75 15.63
CA GLN A 39 0.57 -10.91 15.76
C GLN A 39 0.97 -11.22 17.21
N LYS A 40 0.57 -10.38 18.17
CA LYS A 40 0.90 -10.52 19.60
C LYS A 40 -0.28 -11.04 20.45
N SER A 41 -1.40 -11.39 19.83
CA SER A 41 -2.59 -11.97 20.46
C SER A 41 -2.71 -13.44 20.13
#